data_AF-A0A341DE80-F1
#
_entry.id   AF-A0A341DE80-F1
#
_cell.length_a   1.000
_cell.length_b   1.000
_cell.length_c   1.000
_cell.angle_alpha   90.00
_cell.angle_beta   90.00
_cell.angle_gamma   90.00
#
_symmetry.space_group_name_H-M   'P 1'
#
loop_
_entity.id
_entity.type
_entity.pdbx_description
1 polymer ?
#
loop_
_entity_poly.entity_id
_entity_poly.type
_entity_poly.pdbx_seq_one_letter_code
_entity_poly.pdbx_strand_id
1 'polypeptide(L)'
;MNVRGLGSQQKDSIPVTELSASGSFESHDLLQKGFSCVKIELLPSHPLELSGKKFQLDQDKMNFSTLRNIQGLFAPLKLQMEFKAVQQVQHLPFLPSSNLSLDILRGNDELLDFEGVLNDPSKSELMGEPHLMVEYKLGLL
;
A
#
# COMPACT_ATOMS: atom_id res chain seq x y z
N MET A 1 6.32 -31.84 -30.43
CA MET A 1 5.22 -30.96 -30.86
C MET A 1 4.67 -30.22 -29.65
N ASN A 2 4.73 -28.87 -29.72
CA ASN A 2 4.16 -27.85 -28.83
C ASN A 2 4.73 -27.62 -27.41
N VAL A 3 5.76 -26.77 -27.37
CA VAL A 3 6.06 -25.87 -26.26
C VAL A 3 5.00 -24.76 -26.21
N ARG A 4 4.10 -24.80 -25.23
CA ARG A 4 3.15 -23.70 -24.99
C ARG A 4 3.85 -22.59 -24.23
N GLY A 5 4.21 -21.53 -24.94
CA GLY A 5 4.68 -20.28 -24.36
C GLY A 5 3.60 -19.67 -23.46
N LEU A 6 3.90 -19.55 -22.17
CA LEU A 6 3.15 -18.72 -21.25
C LEU A 6 3.57 -17.27 -21.49
N GLY A 7 2.93 -16.62 -22.45
CA GLY A 7 2.98 -15.16 -22.57
C GLY A 7 2.15 -14.55 -21.45
N SER A 8 2.79 -14.01 -20.42
CA SER A 8 2.16 -13.12 -19.45
C SER A 8 1.81 -11.80 -20.14
N GLN A 9 0.64 -11.75 -20.78
CA GLN A 9 0.05 -10.48 -21.22
C GLN A 9 -0.49 -9.78 -19.98
N GLN A 10 0.40 -9.13 -19.22
CA GLN A 10 0.02 -8.14 -18.25
C GLN A 10 -0.53 -6.95 -19.05
N LYS A 11 -1.86 -6.89 -19.14
CA LYS A 11 -2.53 -5.75 -19.76
C LYS A 11 -2.23 -4.54 -18.87
N ASP A 12 -1.23 -3.76 -19.26
CA ASP A 12 -0.94 -2.44 -18.73
C ASP A 12 -2.00 -1.43 -19.21
N SER A 13 -3.28 -1.77 -19.02
CA SER A 13 -4.35 -0.80 -19.09
C SER A 13 -4.24 0.07 -17.84
N ILE A 14 -3.70 1.26 -18.03
CA ILE A 14 -3.82 2.38 -17.10
C ILE A 14 -5.31 2.53 -16.81
N PRO A 15 -5.80 2.34 -15.56
CA PRO A 15 -7.09 2.91 -15.23
C PRO A 15 -6.91 4.40 -15.46
N VAL A 16 -7.62 4.96 -16.42
CA VAL A 16 -7.78 6.40 -16.54
C VAL A 16 -8.46 6.81 -15.24
N THR A 17 -7.65 7.08 -14.21
CA THR A 17 -8.07 7.83 -13.05
C THR A 17 -8.71 9.06 -13.64
N GLU A 18 -10.00 9.22 -13.35
CA GLU A 18 -10.81 10.33 -13.78
C GLU A 18 -9.94 11.58 -13.79
N LEU A 19 -9.91 12.27 -14.94
CA LEU A 19 -9.44 13.65 -14.97
C LEU A 19 -10.20 14.36 -13.85
N SER A 20 -9.57 14.56 -12.70
CA SER A 20 -9.88 15.71 -11.87
C SER A 20 -9.56 16.87 -12.78
N ALA A 21 -10.58 17.32 -13.53
CA ALA A 21 -10.63 18.65 -14.06
C ALA A 21 -10.61 19.54 -12.81
N SER A 22 -9.42 19.81 -12.31
CA SER A 22 -9.20 20.81 -11.30
C SER A 22 -9.89 22.05 -11.84
N GLY A 23 -10.87 22.56 -11.09
CA GLY A 23 -11.45 23.85 -11.38
C GLY A 23 -10.31 24.85 -11.57
N SER A 24 -10.57 25.91 -12.32
CA SER A 24 -9.62 26.97 -12.69
C SER A 24 -8.90 27.69 -11.52
N PHE A 25 -8.98 27.16 -10.30
CA PHE A 25 -8.52 27.74 -9.06
C PHE A 25 -7.81 26.77 -8.09
N GLU A 26 -7.45 25.54 -8.48
CA GLU A 26 -6.50 24.76 -7.65
C GLU A 26 -5.07 25.18 -7.99
N SER A 27 -4.47 26.00 -7.13
CA SER A 27 -3.03 26.27 -7.18
C SER A 27 -2.28 24.97 -6.87
N HIS A 28 -1.74 24.31 -7.89
CA HIS A 28 -0.78 23.23 -7.69
C HIS A 28 0.35 23.73 -6.78
N ASP A 29 0.75 22.96 -5.78
CA ASP A 29 1.89 23.29 -4.92
C ASP A 29 3.19 23.19 -5.75
N LEU A 30 3.51 24.28 -6.46
CA LEU A 30 4.67 24.35 -7.35
C LEU A 30 5.99 24.22 -6.60
N LEU A 31 6.01 24.58 -5.30
CA LEU A 31 7.23 24.54 -4.49
C LEU A 31 7.55 23.11 -4.03
N GLN A 32 6.55 22.33 -3.64
CA GLN A 32 6.78 20.92 -3.27
C GLN A 32 6.77 19.98 -4.47
N LYS A 33 5.90 20.23 -5.45
CA LYS A 33 5.62 19.28 -6.54
C LYS A 33 6.26 19.66 -7.88
N GLY A 34 6.83 20.86 -7.98
CA GLY A 34 7.40 21.37 -9.22
C GLY A 34 6.36 21.77 -10.27
N PHE A 35 6.82 22.12 -11.46
CA PHE A 35 5.93 22.45 -12.59
C PHE A 35 5.25 21.18 -13.12
N SER A 36 3.91 21.16 -13.17
CA SER A 36 3.18 20.06 -13.79
C SER A 36 3.47 20.00 -15.29
N CYS A 37 3.91 18.84 -15.76
CA CYS A 37 4.02 18.54 -17.18
C CYS A 37 3.10 17.35 -17.46
N VAL A 38 2.23 17.48 -18.46
CA VAL A 38 1.27 16.43 -18.86
C VAL A 38 1.98 15.08 -19.10
N LYS A 39 3.24 15.10 -19.56
CA LYS A 39 4.05 13.89 -19.75
C LYS A 39 4.38 13.18 -18.43
N ILE A 40 4.62 13.91 -17.35
CA ILE A 40 4.95 13.38 -16.01
C ILE A 40 3.71 12.77 -15.36
N GLU A 41 2.53 13.35 -15.60
CA GLU A 41 1.27 12.85 -15.04
C GLU A 41 0.74 11.63 -15.78
N LEU A 42 0.99 11.53 -17.10
CA LEU A 42 0.39 10.51 -17.94
C LEU A 42 1.24 9.23 -18.08
N LEU A 43 2.57 9.34 -17.98
CA LEU A 43 3.48 8.23 -18.23
C LEU A 43 4.41 8.01 -17.03
N PRO A 44 4.63 6.74 -16.63
CA PRO A 44 5.63 6.42 -15.61
C PRO A 44 7.01 6.88 -16.08
N SER A 45 7.75 7.49 -15.18
CA SER A 45 9.09 8.00 -15.43
C SER A 45 10.09 6.88 -15.67
N HIS A 46 9.88 5.75 -15.00
CA HIS A 46 10.73 4.58 -15.03
C HIS A 46 9.91 3.33 -15.42
N PRO A 47 10.43 2.44 -16.29
CA PRO A 47 9.70 1.26 -16.73
C PRO A 47 9.28 0.32 -15.58
N LEU A 48 10.06 0.28 -14.49
CA LEU A 48 9.72 -0.48 -13.28
C LEU A 48 8.76 0.24 -12.32
N GLU A 49 8.41 1.50 -12.54
CA GLU A 49 7.58 2.24 -11.60
C GLU A 49 6.21 1.59 -11.42
N LEU A 50 5.60 1.11 -12.51
CA LEU A 50 4.33 0.40 -12.48
C LEU A 50 4.44 -0.95 -11.76
N SER A 51 5.55 -1.65 -11.97
CA SER A 51 5.84 -2.94 -11.33
C SER A 51 6.09 -2.76 -9.83
N GLY A 52 6.90 -1.77 -9.44
CA GLY A 52 7.19 -1.45 -8.04
C GLY A 52 5.92 -1.13 -7.26
N LYS A 53 5.01 -0.33 -7.84
CA LYS A 53 3.72 -0.01 -7.21
C LYS A 53 2.81 -1.23 -6.99
N LYS A 54 2.94 -2.28 -7.81
CA LYS A 54 2.11 -3.49 -7.74
C LYS A 54 2.82 -4.69 -7.11
N PHE A 55 4.11 -4.57 -6.81
CA PHE A 55 4.97 -5.66 -6.40
C PHE A 55 4.39 -6.46 -5.23
N GLN A 56 4.01 -5.78 -4.14
CA GLN A 56 3.45 -6.43 -2.96
C GLN A 56 2.13 -7.17 -3.26
N LEU A 57 1.24 -6.57 -4.05
CA LEU A 57 -0.05 -7.18 -4.40
C LEU A 57 0.14 -8.42 -5.28
N ASP A 58 1.06 -8.35 -6.24
CA ASP A 58 1.37 -9.46 -7.12
C ASP A 58 2.08 -10.60 -6.36
N GLN A 59 2.95 -10.27 -5.40
CA GLN A 59 3.58 -11.23 -4.50
C GLN A 59 2.57 -11.92 -3.59
N ASP A 60 1.69 -11.16 -2.93
CA ASP A 60 0.62 -11.70 -2.09
C ASP A 60 -0.28 -12.65 -2.91
N LYS A 61 -0.64 -12.25 -4.14
CA LYS A 61 -1.46 -13.07 -5.05
C LYS A 61 -0.75 -14.37 -5.44
N MET A 62 0.54 -14.31 -5.74
CA MET A 62 1.35 -15.50 -6.02
C MET A 62 1.39 -16.43 -4.79
N ASN A 63 1.64 -15.89 -3.61
CA ASN A 63 1.72 -16.64 -2.36
C ASN A 63 0.41 -17.34 -2.02
N PHE A 64 -0.73 -16.63 -2.13
CA PHE A 64 -2.05 -17.24 -1.91
C PHE A 64 -2.37 -18.35 -2.93
N SER A 65 -1.99 -18.17 -4.19
CA SER A 65 -2.15 -19.21 -5.22
C SER A 65 -1.33 -20.46 -4.88
N THR A 66 -0.05 -20.27 -4.50
CA THR A 66 0.84 -21.35 -4.09
C THR A 66 0.32 -22.07 -2.85
N LEU A 67 -0.09 -21.32 -1.83
CA LEU A 67 -0.64 -21.86 -0.58
C LEU A 67 -1.91 -22.69 -0.86
N ARG A 68 -2.79 -22.20 -1.74
CA ARG A 68 -3.97 -22.94 -2.20
C ARG A 68 -3.60 -24.26 -2.89
N ASN A 69 -2.56 -24.24 -3.73
CA ASN A 69 -2.14 -25.43 -4.47
C ASN A 69 -1.52 -26.50 -3.55
N ILE A 70 -0.82 -26.08 -2.49
CA ILE A 70 -0.15 -27.00 -1.56
C ILE A 70 -1.12 -27.53 -0.50
N GLN A 71 -1.89 -26.64 0.15
CA GLN A 71 -2.69 -26.95 1.32
C GLN A 71 -4.20 -26.99 1.04
N GLY A 72 -4.64 -26.52 -0.13
CA GLY A 72 -6.06 -26.44 -0.49
C GLY A 72 -6.69 -25.08 -0.14
N LEU A 73 -8.01 -24.99 -0.32
CA LEU A 73 -8.77 -23.73 -0.20
C LEU A 73 -8.80 -23.11 1.20
N PHE A 74 -8.70 -23.93 2.25
CA PHE A 74 -8.88 -23.44 3.63
C PHE A 74 -7.70 -22.56 4.09
N ALA A 75 -6.49 -22.85 3.63
CA ALA A 75 -5.27 -22.17 4.06
C ALA A 75 -5.23 -20.68 3.67
N PRO A 76 -5.44 -20.28 2.40
CA PRO A 76 -5.50 -18.86 2.05
C PRO A 76 -6.68 -18.15 2.71
N LEU A 77 -7.83 -18.82 2.88
CA LEU A 77 -9.00 -18.23 3.56
C LEU A 77 -8.69 -17.94 5.03
N LYS A 78 -8.07 -18.88 5.74
CA LYS A 78 -7.62 -18.69 7.13
C LYS A 78 -6.69 -17.49 7.25
N LEU A 79 -5.67 -17.41 6.40
CA LEU A 79 -4.70 -16.32 6.43
C LEU A 79 -5.35 -14.97 6.09
N GLN A 80 -6.29 -14.93 5.15
CA GLN A 80 -7.07 -13.72 4.85
C GLN A 80 -7.95 -13.27 6.04
N MET A 81 -8.54 -14.21 6.78
CA MET A 81 -9.27 -13.89 7.99
C MET A 81 -8.36 -13.32 9.08
N GLU A 82 -7.16 -13.90 9.26
CA GLU A 82 -6.15 -13.40 10.20
C GLU A 82 -5.70 -11.98 9.84
N PHE A 83 -5.42 -11.70 8.56
CA PHE A 83 -5.11 -10.34 8.11
C PHE A 83 -6.21 -9.34 8.45
N LYS A 84 -7.48 -9.72 8.19
CA LYS A 84 -8.62 -8.85 8.49
C LYS A 84 -8.78 -8.64 10.00
N ALA A 85 -8.56 -9.67 10.81
CA ALA A 85 -8.62 -9.56 12.26
C ALA A 85 -7.53 -8.62 12.80
N VAL A 86 -6.29 -8.75 12.33
CA VAL A 86 -5.18 -7.88 12.73
C VAL A 86 -5.41 -6.43 12.33
N GLN A 87 -5.95 -6.17 11.14
CA GLN A 87 -6.28 -4.80 10.70
C GLN A 87 -7.37 -4.11 11.53
N GLN A 88 -8.25 -4.88 12.18
CA GLN A 88 -9.30 -4.33 13.04
C GLN A 88 -8.80 -3.94 14.42
N VAL A 89 -7.71 -4.53 14.89
CA VAL A 89 -7.13 -4.22 16.21
C VAL A 89 -6.44 -2.86 16.11
N GLN A 90 -7.09 -1.83 16.64
CA GLN A 90 -6.52 -0.48 16.75
C GLN A 90 -6.16 -0.18 18.20
N HIS A 91 -4.99 0.42 18.39
CA HIS A 91 -4.62 1.03 19.66
C HIS A 91 -5.37 2.33 19.87
N LEU A 92 -5.31 2.86 21.11
CA LEU A 92 -5.78 4.21 21.40
C LEU A 92 -5.04 5.21 20.51
N PRO A 93 -5.70 6.29 20.05
CA PRO A 93 -5.16 7.20 19.03
C PRO A 93 -3.87 7.92 19.45
N PHE A 94 -3.57 7.97 20.75
CA PHE A 94 -2.36 8.57 21.31
C PHE A 94 -1.21 7.57 21.52
N LEU A 95 -1.46 6.28 21.37
CA LEU A 95 -0.41 5.26 21.44
C LEU A 95 0.13 4.98 20.04
N PRO A 96 1.45 4.86 19.86
CA PRO A 96 2.02 4.50 18.58
C PRO A 96 1.52 3.10 18.18
N SER A 97 0.98 2.99 16.96
CA SER A 97 0.61 1.71 16.36
C SER A 97 1.63 1.34 15.29
N SER A 98 2.16 0.13 15.35
CA SER A 98 2.98 -0.46 14.29
C SER A 98 2.24 -1.62 13.62
N ASN A 99 2.59 -1.92 12.37
CA ASN A 99 2.00 -3.03 11.63
C ASN A 99 2.65 -4.39 11.93
N LEU A 100 3.33 -4.53 13.08
CA LEU A 100 4.17 -5.68 13.40
C LEU A 100 3.44 -7.02 13.23
N SER A 101 2.22 -7.14 13.74
CA SER A 101 1.45 -8.38 13.62
C SER A 101 1.09 -8.72 12.17
N LEU A 102 0.85 -7.70 11.34
CA LEU A 102 0.59 -7.89 9.91
C LEU A 102 1.88 -8.32 9.20
N ASP A 103 3.00 -7.72 9.57
CA ASP A 103 4.32 -8.02 8.99
C ASP A 103 4.75 -9.46 9.31
N ILE A 104 4.48 -9.95 10.53
CA ILE A 104 4.68 -11.36 10.91
C ILE A 104 3.85 -12.30 10.03
N LEU A 105 2.57 -11.99 9.80
CA LEU A 105 1.70 -12.81 8.95
C LEU A 105 2.14 -12.80 7.47
N ARG A 106 2.81 -11.73 7.03
CA ARG A 106 3.40 -11.64 5.68
C ARG A 106 4.80 -12.26 5.58
N GLY A 107 5.47 -12.48 6.71
CA GLY A 107 6.88 -12.90 6.75
C GLY A 107 7.85 -11.76 6.39
N ASN A 108 7.45 -10.51 6.64
CA ASN A 108 8.27 -9.33 6.38
C ASN A 108 9.13 -8.93 7.61
N ASP A 109 8.96 -9.60 8.75
CA ASP A 109 9.66 -9.32 10.01
C ASP A 109 11.17 -9.60 9.95
N GLU A 110 11.61 -10.45 9.03
CA GLU A 110 13.03 -10.74 8.78
C GLU A 110 13.68 -9.74 7.80
N LEU A 111 12.89 -8.93 7.10
CA LEU A 111 13.35 -8.06 6.03
C LEU A 111 13.32 -6.60 6.47
N LEU A 112 14.45 -5.92 6.30
CA LEU A 112 14.59 -4.51 6.62
C LEU A 112 14.55 -3.69 5.33
N ASP A 113 13.45 -2.96 5.13
CA ASP A 113 13.26 -2.06 3.99
C ASP A 113 13.62 -0.60 4.33
N PHE A 114 13.75 0.24 3.29
CA PHE A 114 14.06 1.66 3.43
C PHE A 114 13.08 2.41 4.33
N GLU A 115 11.81 2.01 4.36
CA GLU A 115 10.81 2.58 5.27
C GLU A 115 11.18 2.39 6.75
N GLY A 116 11.79 1.26 7.10
CA GLY A 116 12.24 0.97 8.46
C GLY A 116 13.46 1.79 8.89
N VAL A 117 14.28 2.24 7.93
CA VAL A 117 15.47 3.08 8.21
C VAL A 117 15.11 4.55 8.27
N LEU A 118 14.28 5.02 7.34
CA LEU A 118 14.03 6.45 7.16
C LEU A 118 12.83 6.97 7.95
N ASN A 119 11.99 6.07 8.48
CA ASN A 119 10.73 6.32 9.18
C ASN A 119 9.75 7.24 8.41
N ASP A 120 8.49 6.85 8.33
CA ASP A 120 7.47 7.72 7.74
C ASP A 120 7.22 8.90 8.69
N PRO A 121 7.33 10.18 8.25
CA PRO A 121 7.00 11.33 9.10
C PRO A 121 5.56 11.27 9.65
N SER A 122 4.68 10.53 9.00
CA SER A 122 3.30 10.28 9.44
C SER A 122 3.22 9.33 10.66
N LYS A 123 4.27 8.53 10.91
CA LYS A 123 4.38 7.58 12.03
C LYS A 123 5.33 8.12 13.10
N SER A 124 5.15 9.39 13.48
CA SER A 124 5.96 10.00 14.53
C SER A 124 5.74 9.30 15.87
N GLU A 125 6.83 8.94 16.55
CA GLU A 125 6.81 8.40 17.91
C GLU A 125 6.49 9.48 18.96
N LEU A 126 6.44 10.76 18.55
CA LEU A 126 6.14 11.87 19.44
C LEU A 126 4.68 11.84 19.84
N MET A 127 4.41 11.49 21.10
CA MET A 127 3.07 11.45 21.66
C MET A 127 2.48 12.87 21.76
N GLY A 128 1.36 13.10 21.07
CA GLY A 128 0.57 14.32 21.18
C GLY A 128 -0.29 14.35 22.45
N GLU A 129 -1.00 15.44 22.68
CA GLU A 129 -1.92 15.54 23.81
C GLU A 129 -3.07 14.53 23.67
N PRO A 130 -3.27 13.60 24.63
CA PRO A 130 -4.22 12.50 24.49
C PRO A 130 -5.66 12.97 24.25
N HIS A 131 -6.05 14.10 24.87
CA HIS A 131 -7.40 14.64 24.73
C HIS A 131 -7.66 15.10 23.30
N LEU A 132 -6.76 15.91 22.75
CA LEU A 132 -6.85 16.45 21.39
C LEU A 132 -6.84 15.35 20.32
N MET A 133 -6.01 14.31 20.48
CA MET A 133 -5.94 13.20 19.54
C MET A 133 -7.22 12.35 19.54
N VAL A 134 -7.86 12.19 20.70
CA VAL A 134 -9.15 11.47 20.82
C VAL A 134 -10.28 12.29 20.21
N GLU A 135 -10.34 13.60 20.47
CA GLU A 135 -11.34 14.50 19.88
C GLU A 135 -11.25 14.53 18.35
N TYR A 136 -10.03 14.65 17.81
CA TYR A 136 -9.79 14.59 16.37
C TYR A 136 -10.22 13.25 15.75
N LYS A 137 -9.90 12.12 16.41
CA LYS A 137 -10.32 10.78 15.94
C LYS A 137 -11.84 10.59 15.97
N LEU A 138 -12.53 11.24 16.92
CA LEU A 138 -13.99 11.22 17.04
C LEU A 138 -14.69 12.28 16.16
N GLY A 139 -13.94 13.17 15.51
CA GLY A 139 -14.46 14.23 14.64
C GLY A 139 -15.14 15.38 15.40
N LEU A 140 -14.71 15.64 16.64
CA LEU A 140 -15.24 16.71 17.49
C LEU A 140 -14.53 18.06 17.30
N LEU A 141 -13.41 18.07 16.57
CA LEU A 141 -12.53 19.22 16.29
C LEU A 141 -12.15 19.21 14.81
#